data_AF-A0A922CLQ0-F1
#
_entry.id   AF-A0A922CLQ0-F1
#
_cell.length_a   1.000
_cell.length_b   1.000
_cell.length_c   1.000
_cell.angle_alpha   90.00
_cell.angle_beta   90.00
_cell.angle_gamma   90.00
#
_symmetry.space_group_name_H-M   'P 1'
#
loop_
_entity.id
_entity.type
_entity.pdbx_description
1 polymer ?
#
loop_
_entity_poly.entity_id
_entity_poly.type
_entity_poly.pdbx_seq_one_letter_code
_entity_poly.pdbx_strand_id
1 'polypeptide(L)' 'MERFIILLLLVPYLSGYTFVEENSCPCSQPFPLQPVCATDGKTYWSEECAKCMNPALVITRKWFCPRLDIELEG' A
#
# COMPACT_ATOMS: atom_id res chain seq x y z
N MET A 1 14.49 39.51 3.13
CA MET A 1 13.17 38.98 2.71
C MET A 1 13.07 38.75 1.20
N GLU A 2 14.03 39.22 0.39
CA GLU A 2 13.96 39.16 -1.07
C GLU A 2 14.50 37.85 -1.68
N ARG A 3 15.31 37.08 -0.93
CA ARG A 3 15.89 35.82 -1.41
C ARG A 3 14.86 34.69 -1.57
N PHE A 4 13.77 34.71 -0.81
CA PHE A 4 12.70 33.73 -0.91
C PHE A 4 11.80 33.96 -2.13
N ILE A 5 11.67 35.19 -2.61
CA ILE A 5 10.83 35.54 -3.76
C ILE A 5 11.40 34.96 -5.06
N ILE A 6 12.73 34.96 -5.21
CA ILE A 6 13.43 34.38 -6.37
C ILE A 6 13.16 32.87 -6.47
N LEU A 7 13.10 32.17 -5.33
CA LEU A 7 12.82 30.73 -5.29
C LEU A 7 11.40 30.41 -5.75
N LEU A 8 10.41 31.25 -5.41
CA LEU A 8 9.00 31.07 -5.77
C LEU A 8 8.72 31.36 -7.26
N LEU A 9 9.48 32.25 -7.89
CA LEU A 9 9.29 32.63 -9.29
C LEU A 9 9.93 31.66 -10.29
N LEU A 10 10.88 30.82 -9.86
CA LEU A 10 11.51 29.79 -10.71
C LEU A 10 10.79 28.44 -10.68
N VAL A 11 9.96 28.18 -9.67
CA VAL A 11 9.15 26.96 -9.55
C VAL A 11 8.29 26.67 -10.80
N PRO A 12 7.55 27.63 -11.39
CA PRO A 12 6.73 27.33 -12.58
C PRO A 12 7.56 27.01 -13.83
N TYR A 13 8.83 27.43 -13.90
CA TYR A 13 9.73 27.08 -15.01
C TYR A 13 10.32 25.67 -14.88
N LEU A 14 10.23 25.06 -13.70
CA LEU A 14 10.41 23.63 -13.48
C LEU A 14 9.06 22.92 -13.56
N SER A 15 8.34 23.07 -14.69
CA SER A 15 7.06 22.41 -15.00
C SER A 15 7.17 20.88 -15.15
N GLY A 16 7.87 20.23 -14.22
CA GLY A 16 8.02 18.79 -14.10
C GLY A 16 8.07 18.30 -12.65
N TYR A 17 7.78 19.14 -11.66
CA TYR A 17 7.65 18.66 -10.28
C TYR A 17 6.30 17.95 -10.11
N THR A 18 6.25 16.67 -10.47
CA THR A 18 5.21 15.76 -9.99
C THR A 18 5.40 15.62 -8.49
N PHE A 19 4.50 16.17 -7.67
CA PHE A 19 4.35 15.67 -6.30
C PHE A 19 3.87 14.22 -6.45
N VAL A 20 4.80 13.27 -6.43
CA VAL A 20 4.46 11.86 -6.25
C VAL A 20 3.95 11.79 -4.81
N GLU A 21 2.66 11.50 -4.64
CA GLU A 21 2.15 11.06 -3.34
C GLU A 21 2.78 9.69 -3.07
N GLU A 22 3.94 9.70 -2.42
CA GLU A 22 4.84 8.57 -2.18
C GLU A 22 4.24 7.51 -1.21
N ASN A 23 2.92 7.53 -1.03
CA ASN A 23 2.21 6.78 -0.02
C ASN A 23 1.13 5.84 -0.60
N SER A 24 1.09 5.69 -1.92
CA SER A 24 0.24 4.67 -2.54
C SER A 24 0.97 3.34 -2.55
N CYS A 25 0.53 2.40 -1.73
CA CYS A 25 0.96 1.01 -1.81
C CYS A 25 0.37 0.38 -3.08
N PRO A 26 1.18 0.07 -4.12
CA PRO A 26 0.66 -0.50 -5.34
C PRO A 26 0.35 -1.99 -5.10
N CYS A 27 -0.80 -2.26 -4.49
CA CYS A 27 -1.36 -3.59 -4.29
C CYS A 27 -2.07 -4.09 -5.57
N SER A 28 -1.48 -3.83 -6.73
CA SER A 28 -1.91 -4.43 -7.99
C SER A 28 -1.73 -5.94 -7.88
N GLN A 29 -2.68 -6.73 -8.41
CA GLN A 29 -2.62 -8.19 -8.36
C GLN A 29 -1.29 -8.67 -8.94
N PRO A 30 -0.35 -9.16 -8.11
CA PRO A 30 0.96 -9.57 -8.59
C PRO A 30 0.79 -10.85 -9.41
N PHE A 31 1.61 -10.99 -10.44
CA PHE A 31 1.75 -12.24 -11.18
C PHE A 31 3.16 -12.79 -10.93
N PRO A 32 3.29 -13.98 -10.31
CA PRO A 32 2.23 -14.92 -9.90
C PRO A 32 1.41 -14.43 -8.69
N LEU A 33 0.14 -14.83 -8.62
CA LEU A 33 -0.76 -14.51 -7.51
C LEU A 33 -0.36 -15.30 -6.26
N GLN A 34 -0.05 -14.60 -5.16
CA GLN A 34 0.41 -15.20 -3.90
C GLN A 34 -0.37 -14.63 -2.70
N PRO A 35 -1.66 -14.96 -2.57
CA PRO A 35 -2.50 -14.37 -1.56
C PRO A 35 -2.11 -14.84 -0.16
N VAL A 36 -2.19 -13.93 0.81
CA VAL A 36 -1.85 -14.18 2.22
C VAL A 36 -2.94 -13.65 3.14
N CYS A 37 -3.17 -14.35 4.25
CA CYS A 37 -4.09 -13.94 5.28
C CYS A 37 -3.29 -13.30 6.43
N ALA A 38 -3.63 -12.07 6.80
CA ALA A 38 -2.95 -11.35 7.88
C ALA A 38 -3.70 -11.44 9.22
N THR A 39 -3.09 -10.93 10.28
CA THR A 39 -3.65 -10.90 11.65
C THR A 39 -4.90 -10.04 11.81
N ASP A 40 -5.20 -9.17 10.85
CA ASP A 40 -6.43 -8.38 10.83
C ASP A 40 -7.61 -9.12 10.17
N GLY A 41 -7.41 -10.39 9.79
CA GLY A 41 -8.43 -11.23 9.16
C GLY A 41 -8.68 -10.90 7.69
N LYS A 42 -7.84 -10.06 7.05
CA LYS A 42 -7.97 -9.72 5.63
C LYS A 42 -7.00 -10.51 4.76
N THR A 43 -7.45 -10.79 3.54
CA THR A 43 -6.57 -11.35 2.51
C THR A 43 -5.89 -10.23 1.74
N TYR A 44 -4.57 -10.32 1.61
CA TYR A 44 -3.72 -9.45 0.80
C TYR A 44 -3.19 -10.23 -0.39
N TRP A 45 -2.97 -9.56 -1.53
CA TRP A 45 -2.53 -10.23 -2.76
C TRP A 45 -1.08 -10.71 -2.75
N SER A 46 -0.28 -10.16 -1.82
CA SER A 46 1.05 -10.63 -1.46
C SER A 46 1.44 -10.15 -0.06
N GLU A 47 2.52 -10.71 0.48
CA GLU A 47 3.09 -10.28 1.76
C GLU A 47 3.61 -8.85 1.69
N GLU A 48 4.21 -8.45 0.56
CA GLU A 48 4.71 -7.09 0.33
C GLU A 48 3.57 -6.08 0.35
N CYS A 49 2.43 -6.39 -0.27
CA CYS A 49 1.24 -5.55 -0.21
C CYS A 49 0.72 -5.42 1.23
N ALA A 50 0.69 -6.51 2.00
CA ALA A 50 0.29 -6.46 3.40
C ALA A 50 1.21 -5.54 4.22
N LYS A 51 2.53 -5.72 4.08
CA LYS A 51 3.54 -4.94 4.81
C LYS A 51 3.60 -3.48 4.39
N CYS A 52 3.37 -3.19 3.11
CA CYS A 52 3.25 -1.83 2.63
C CYS A 52 2.05 -1.13 3.27
N MET A 53 0.87 -1.78 3.24
CA MET A 53 -0.35 -1.19 3.81
C MET A 53 -0.25 -1.01 5.32
N ASN A 54 0.33 -1.98 6.03
CA ASN A 54 0.59 -1.87 7.46
C ASN A 54 1.76 -2.80 7.86
N PRO A 55 2.92 -2.25 8.26
CA PRO A 55 4.10 -3.04 8.60
C PRO A 55 3.91 -3.94 9.83
N ALA A 56 2.95 -3.60 10.71
CA ALA A 56 2.62 -4.37 11.90
C ALA A 56 1.79 -5.63 11.63
N LEU A 57 1.23 -5.80 10.41
CA LEU A 57 0.49 -7.00 10.06
C LEU A 57 1.40 -8.22 10.06
N VAL A 58 1.00 -9.28 10.75
CA VAL A 58 1.70 -10.57 10.71
C VAL A 58 0.92 -11.50 9.78
N ILE A 59 1.63 -12.23 8.92
CA ILE A 59 0.99 -13.20 8.03
C ILE A 59 0.65 -14.45 8.84
N THR A 60 -0.65 -14.74 8.95
CA THR A 60 -1.19 -15.89 9.66
C THR A 60 -1.14 -17.15 8.80
N ARG A 61 -1.49 -17.03 7.50
CA ARG A 61 -1.53 -18.17 6.56
C ARG A 61 -1.12 -17.72 5.15
N LYS A 62 -0.38 -18.58 4.43
CA LYS A 62 0.02 -18.37 3.03
C LYS A 62 -1.11 -18.77 2.05
N TRP A 63 -2.31 -18.21 2.27
CA TRP A 63 -3.48 -18.34 1.41
C TRP A 63 -4.56 -17.31 1.80
N PHE A 64 -5.74 -17.39 1.20
CA PHE A 64 -6.90 -16.59 1.58
C PHE A 64 -7.30 -16.80 3.05
N CYS A 65 -7.83 -15.76 3.68
CA CYS A 65 -8.47 -15.89 4.99
C CYS A 65 -9.74 -16.75 4.90
N PRO A 66 -10.08 -17.50 5.97
CA PRO A 66 -11.34 -18.21 6.05
C PRO A 66 -12.53 -17.27 5.86
N ARG A 67 -13.56 -17.76 5.17
CA ARG A 67 -14.84 -17.07 5.10
C ARG A 67 -15.57 -17.34 6.42
N LEU A 68 -15.63 -16.34 7.29
CA LEU A 68 -16.21 -16.47 8.64
C LEU A 68 -17.71 -16.82 8.64
N ASP A 69 -18.38 -16.78 7.50
CA ASP A 69 -19.76 -17.24 7.34
C ASP A 69 -19.88 -18.76 7.16
N ILE A 70 -18.78 -19.49 6.91
CA ILE A 70 -18.78 -20.96 6.75
C ILE A 70 -18.33 -21.68 8.03
N GLU A 71 -17.57 -21.02 8.91
CA GLU A 71 -17.03 -21.64 10.14
C GLU A 71 -17.96 -21.59 11.36
N LEU A 72 -19.12 -20.91 11.27
CA LEU A 72 -20.08 -20.78 12.39
C LEU A 72 -21.22 -21.83 12.39
N GLU A 73 -21.26 -22.70 11.39
CA GLU A 73 -22.24 -23.80 11.27
C GLU A 73 -21.64 -25.17 11.68
N GLY A 74 -20.59 -25.16 12.51
CA GLY A 74 -19.91 -26.36 13.03
C GLY A 74 -20.40 -26.81 14.39
#